data_AF-A0A1K1Q960-F1
#
_entry.id   AF-A0A1K1Q960-F1
#
_cell.length_a   1.000
_cell.length_b   1.000
_cell.length_c   1.000
_cell.angle_alpha   90.00
_cell.angle_beta   90.00
_cell.angle_gamma   90.00
#
_symmetry.space_group_name_H-M   'P 1'
#
loop_
_entity.id
_entity.type
_entity.pdbx_description
1 polymer ?
#
loop_
_entity_poly.entity_id
_entity_poly.type
_entity_poly.pdbx_seq_one_letter_code
_entity_poly.pdbx_strand_id
1 'polypeptide(L)'
;MSYLLELNIAEHRLAVEFPSDTLCSWAVRTFSAVPATSYTFASPIDMLVSVEMGYGRAWDARLPRIVFTADRVWYSRSDLQLSASRDYAEATIDAYDEAALEHALMVLYNALITQREWGLLVRASSVAEGNKASLFMLPADHPDTKRLPQQSGALLADEAAVLKVSGGQVRVFNSPFRQGICRQPQDIHLTYDVGAYYLQRTAPLHHHSPMSRTDAVLQLHSSLLLKPLDPSDTSKTIAMCRKATDKIPFYELYAPTDWLWERDVVGTAGMPSKRLQHG
;
A
#
# COMPACT_ATOMS: atom_id res chain seq x y z
N MET A 1 23.97 16.64 8.64
CA MET A 1 23.79 15.71 9.78
C MET A 1 22.77 14.69 9.32
N SER A 2 23.00 13.40 9.51
CA SER A 2 22.04 12.36 9.16
C SER A 2 21.29 11.87 10.39
N TYR A 3 20.13 11.26 10.16
CA TYR A 3 19.15 10.90 11.19
C TYR A 3 18.66 9.47 10.92
N LEU A 4 18.95 8.55 11.84
CA LEU A 4 18.52 7.16 11.73
C LEU A 4 17.14 6.98 12.40
N LEU A 5 16.11 6.80 11.57
CA LEU A 5 14.75 6.54 12.01
C LEU A 5 14.33 5.09 11.70
N GLU A 6 13.34 4.60 12.41
CA GLU A 6 12.70 3.31 12.18
C GLU A 6 11.29 3.52 11.61
N LEU A 7 11.03 2.93 10.44
CA LEU A 7 9.74 2.91 9.77
C LEU A 7 9.07 1.55 9.99
N ASN A 8 7.87 1.57 10.56
CA ASN A 8 7.05 0.37 10.78
C ASN A 8 5.99 0.23 9.69
N ILE A 9 6.10 -0.84 8.90
CA ILE A 9 5.21 -1.14 7.76
C ILE A 9 4.64 -2.55 7.95
N ALA A 10 3.39 -2.63 8.40
CA ALA A 10 2.73 -3.85 8.86
C ALA A 10 3.53 -4.58 9.97
N GLU A 11 4.12 -5.72 9.66
CA GLU A 11 4.94 -6.53 10.59
C GLU A 11 6.45 -6.28 10.45
N HIS A 12 6.87 -5.42 9.51
CA HIS A 12 8.27 -5.23 9.15
C HIS A 12 8.86 -3.90 9.65
N ARG A 13 10.14 -3.93 10.04
CA ARG A 13 10.91 -2.81 10.56
C ARG A 13 12.03 -2.42 9.59
N LEU A 14 11.96 -1.22 9.02
CA LEU A 14 12.98 -0.64 8.16
C LEU A 14 13.76 0.42 8.95
N ALA A 15 15.08 0.29 9.08
CA ALA A 15 15.92 1.37 9.61
C ALA A 15 16.42 2.24 8.45
N VAL A 16 16.06 3.52 8.46
CA VAL A 16 16.26 4.45 7.34
C VAL A 16 17.07 5.67 7.79
N GLU A 17 18.18 5.92 7.12
CA GLU A 17 19.01 7.11 7.32
C GLU A 17 18.54 8.24 6.41
N PHE A 18 18.07 9.34 7.01
CA PHE A 18 17.63 10.55 6.31
C PHE A 18 18.66 11.69 6.42
N PRO A 19 18.88 12.49 5.36
CA PRO A 19 19.89 13.55 5.35
C PRO A 19 19.41 14.92 5.89
N SER A 20 18.15 15.08 6.33
CA SER A 20 17.63 16.36 6.84
C SER A 20 16.42 16.25 7.80
N ASP A 21 16.23 17.27 8.64
CA ASP A 21 15.07 17.41 9.54
C ASP A 21 13.71 17.41 8.80
N THR A 22 13.67 17.95 7.57
CA THR A 22 12.46 17.98 6.74
C THR A 22 11.99 16.57 6.42
N LEU A 23 12.93 15.70 6.00
CA LEU A 23 12.64 14.30 5.67
C LEU A 23 12.31 13.49 6.92
N CYS A 24 12.93 13.81 8.06
CA CYS A 24 12.53 13.24 9.35
C CYS A 24 11.09 13.62 9.70
N SER A 25 10.73 14.88 9.52
CA SER A 25 9.37 15.39 9.78
C SER A 25 8.33 14.76 8.83
N TRP A 26 8.71 14.49 7.58
CA TRP A 26 7.91 13.70 6.63
C TRP A 26 7.78 12.23 7.07
N ALA A 27 8.87 11.56 7.46
CA ALA A 27 8.85 10.16 7.88
C ALA A 27 8.04 9.94 9.17
N VAL A 28 8.16 10.84 10.14
CA VAL A 28 7.34 10.87 11.37
C VAL A 28 5.86 11.09 11.01
N ARG A 29 5.55 11.94 10.02
CA ARG A 29 4.17 12.24 9.61
C ARG A 29 3.51 11.11 8.82
N THR A 30 4.20 10.52 7.84
CA THR A 30 3.65 9.53 6.90
C THR A 30 3.75 8.10 7.46
N PHE A 31 4.93 7.74 7.98
CA PHE A 31 5.21 6.38 8.47
C PHE A 31 5.05 6.24 9.99
N SER A 32 4.81 7.33 10.73
CA SER A 32 4.86 7.35 12.21
C SER A 32 6.21 6.85 12.73
N ALA A 33 7.28 7.23 12.01
CA ALA A 33 8.63 6.78 12.30
C ALA A 33 9.12 7.25 13.69
N VAL A 34 9.98 6.45 14.31
CA VAL A 34 10.60 6.75 15.62
C VAL A 34 12.12 6.78 15.50
N PRO A 35 12.88 7.46 16.39
CA PRO A 35 14.34 7.38 16.39
C PRO A 35 14.78 5.93 16.61
N ALA A 36 15.68 5.40 15.78
CA ALA A 36 16.09 3.98 15.84
C ALA A 36 16.84 3.58 17.12
N THR A 37 17.23 4.56 17.95
CA THR A 37 17.73 4.37 19.32
C THR A 37 16.62 4.05 20.34
N SER A 38 15.36 4.02 19.90
CA SER A 38 14.20 3.63 20.70
C SER A 38 14.10 2.10 20.74
N TYR A 39 14.77 1.47 21.71
CA TYR A 39 14.84 0.00 21.89
C TYR A 39 13.51 -0.64 22.36
N THR A 40 12.37 -0.26 21.78
CA THR A 40 11.02 -0.65 22.22
C THR A 40 10.48 -1.94 21.59
N PHE A 41 11.16 -2.51 20.59
CA PHE A 41 10.67 -3.67 19.84
C PHE A 41 11.70 -4.82 19.80
N ALA A 42 11.24 -6.04 20.09
CA ALA A 42 12.07 -7.22 20.26
C ALA A 42 12.38 -7.99 18.96
N SER A 43 11.75 -7.65 17.84
CA SER A 43 12.03 -8.21 16.50
C SER A 43 13.39 -7.73 15.98
N PRO A 44 14.04 -8.42 15.03
CA PRO A 44 15.16 -7.85 14.26
C PRO A 44 14.71 -6.63 13.44
N ILE A 45 15.68 -5.91 12.87
CA ILE A 45 15.44 -5.01 11.72
C ILE A 45 15.44 -5.86 10.46
N ASP A 46 14.50 -5.61 9.54
CA ASP A 46 14.34 -6.38 8.31
C ASP A 46 15.19 -5.88 7.15
N MET A 47 15.54 -4.60 7.18
CA MET A 47 16.16 -3.88 6.09
C MET A 47 16.81 -2.57 6.58
N LEU A 48 18.00 -2.27 6.09
CA LEU A 48 18.69 -0.99 6.22
C LEU A 48 18.55 -0.19 4.92
N VAL A 49 18.24 1.10 5.01
CA VAL A 49 18.09 1.99 3.84
C VAL A 49 18.85 3.30 4.06
N SER A 50 19.70 3.69 3.12
CA SER A 50 20.27 5.05 3.07
C SER A 50 19.55 5.88 2.00
N VAL A 51 19.28 7.16 2.29
CA VAL A 51 18.53 8.06 1.39
C VAL A 51 19.36 9.30 1.03
N GLU A 52 19.46 9.58 -0.27
CA GLU A 52 19.94 10.86 -0.81
C GLU A 52 18.83 11.58 -1.58
N MET A 53 18.88 12.92 -1.60
CA MET A 53 17.85 13.78 -2.21
C MET A 53 18.42 14.72 -3.28
N GLY A 54 17.58 15.11 -4.23
CA GLY A 54 17.95 15.95 -5.39
C GLY A 54 18.43 15.14 -6.61
N TYR A 55 18.19 13.83 -6.64
CA TYR A 55 18.58 12.97 -7.76
C TYR A 55 17.83 13.31 -9.05
N GLY A 56 18.53 13.36 -10.18
CA GLY A 56 17.93 13.32 -11.52
C GLY A 56 17.05 14.53 -11.83
N ARG A 57 15.79 14.29 -12.19
CA ARG A 57 14.78 15.31 -12.56
C ARG A 57 13.36 14.79 -12.35
N ALA A 58 12.40 15.69 -12.18
CA ALA A 58 10.96 15.37 -12.10
C ALA A 58 10.48 14.32 -13.13
N TRP A 59 9.51 13.50 -12.73
CA TRP A 59 9.07 12.32 -13.48
C TRP A 59 8.61 12.64 -14.91
N ASP A 60 9.26 12.01 -15.91
CA ASP A 60 9.00 12.24 -17.34
C ASP A 60 8.19 11.13 -18.04
N ALA A 61 7.32 10.45 -17.28
CA ALA A 61 6.40 9.38 -17.72
C ALA A 61 7.05 8.13 -18.36
N ARG A 62 8.39 8.08 -18.51
CA ARG A 62 9.08 6.89 -19.01
C ARG A 62 8.97 5.71 -18.03
N LEU A 63 8.92 4.51 -18.60
CA LEU A 63 8.98 3.27 -17.83
C LEU A 63 10.34 3.14 -17.12
N PRO A 64 10.38 2.60 -15.89
CA PRO A 64 11.63 2.39 -15.17
C PRO A 64 12.49 1.34 -15.86
N ARG A 65 13.80 1.54 -15.84
CA ARG A 65 14.79 0.51 -16.18
C ARG A 65 15.06 -0.33 -14.94
N ILE A 66 15.11 -1.65 -15.09
CA ILE A 66 15.48 -2.59 -14.03
C ILE A 66 16.69 -3.40 -14.51
N VAL A 67 17.70 -3.59 -13.66
CA VAL A 67 18.93 -4.33 -13.97
C VAL A 67 19.27 -5.27 -12.81
N PHE A 68 19.71 -6.48 -13.13
CA PHE A 68 20.04 -7.53 -12.17
C PHE A 68 21.52 -7.88 -12.26
N THR A 69 22.16 -7.99 -11.11
CA THR A 69 23.49 -8.61 -10.96
C THR A 69 23.39 -9.82 -10.01
N ALA A 70 24.50 -10.50 -9.75
CA ALA A 70 24.52 -11.63 -8.82
C ALA A 70 24.30 -11.21 -7.36
N ASP A 71 24.58 -9.95 -7.04
CA ASP A 71 24.66 -9.36 -5.70
C ASP A 71 23.59 -8.28 -5.42
N ARG A 72 23.09 -7.59 -6.46
CA ARG A 72 22.15 -6.46 -6.32
C ARG A 72 21.02 -6.45 -7.37
N VAL A 73 19.98 -5.70 -7.05
CA VAL A 73 18.91 -5.26 -7.96
C VAL A 73 19.00 -3.74 -8.08
N TRP A 74 18.90 -3.22 -9.31
CA TRP A 74 18.88 -1.78 -9.60
C TRP A 74 17.57 -1.42 -10.30
N TYR A 75 16.93 -0.34 -9.86
CA TYR A 75 15.75 0.27 -10.46
C TYR A 75 16.03 1.75 -10.72
N SER A 76 15.69 2.25 -11.91
CA SER A 76 15.96 3.65 -12.27
C SER A 76 14.79 4.25 -13.06
N ARG A 77 14.27 5.37 -12.56
CA ARG A 77 13.32 6.28 -13.23
C ARG A 77 14.04 7.62 -13.49
N SER A 78 13.38 8.64 -14.04
CA SER A 78 14.05 9.94 -14.26
C SER A 78 14.32 10.72 -12.97
N ASP A 79 13.51 10.43 -11.96
CA ASP A 79 13.32 11.11 -10.68
C ASP A 79 13.76 10.27 -9.48
N LEU A 80 14.13 9.00 -9.68
CA LEU A 80 14.71 8.17 -8.62
C LEU A 80 15.63 7.08 -9.15
N GLN A 81 16.60 6.72 -8.34
CA GLN A 81 17.40 5.51 -8.47
C GLN A 81 17.32 4.74 -7.15
N LEU A 82 17.18 3.43 -7.25
CA LEU A 82 17.15 2.51 -6.14
C LEU A 82 18.13 1.38 -6.44
N SER A 83 18.91 1.01 -5.43
CA SER A 83 19.72 -0.20 -5.46
C SER A 83 19.50 -0.98 -4.17
N ALA A 84 19.42 -2.30 -4.25
CA ALA A 84 19.25 -3.15 -3.08
C ALA A 84 20.02 -4.46 -3.21
N SER A 85 20.39 -5.06 -2.09
CA SER A 85 20.94 -6.42 -2.02
C SER A 85 19.90 -7.45 -2.51
N ARG A 86 20.37 -8.64 -2.93
CA ARG A 86 19.48 -9.71 -3.44
C ARG A 86 18.51 -10.29 -2.41
N ASP A 87 18.74 -10.08 -1.12
CA ASP A 87 17.87 -10.45 0.01
C ASP A 87 17.04 -9.28 0.56
N TYR A 88 17.17 -8.09 -0.06
CA TYR A 88 16.58 -6.81 0.37
C TYR A 88 16.90 -6.42 1.83
N ALA A 89 18.00 -6.94 2.41
CA ALA A 89 18.48 -6.56 3.73
C ALA A 89 19.17 -5.17 3.75
N GLU A 90 19.72 -4.72 2.62
CA GLU A 90 20.36 -3.41 2.46
C GLU A 90 19.89 -2.71 1.18
N ALA A 91 19.69 -1.40 1.24
CA ALA A 91 19.32 -0.58 0.10
C ALA A 91 19.85 0.87 0.15
N THR A 92 19.91 1.49 -1.02
CA THR A 92 20.20 2.92 -1.23
C THR A 92 19.14 3.49 -2.16
N ILE A 93 18.58 4.64 -1.79
CA ILE A 93 17.58 5.38 -2.58
C ILE A 93 18.09 6.79 -2.84
N ASP A 94 18.27 7.12 -4.11
CA ASP A 94 18.57 8.46 -4.59
C ASP A 94 17.26 9.03 -5.18
N ALA A 95 16.64 10.06 -4.58
CA ALA A 95 15.31 10.55 -5.00
C ALA A 95 15.30 12.06 -5.33
N TYR A 96 14.43 12.46 -6.26
CA TYR A 96 14.26 13.88 -6.64
C TYR A 96 13.51 14.68 -5.56
N ASP A 97 12.37 14.15 -5.09
CA ASP A 97 11.47 14.78 -4.12
C ASP A 97 10.80 13.76 -3.18
N GLU A 98 9.95 14.22 -2.26
CA GLU A 98 9.22 13.37 -1.29
C GLU A 98 8.34 12.30 -1.97
N ALA A 99 7.78 12.57 -3.16
CA ALA A 99 6.91 11.63 -3.88
C ALA A 99 7.72 10.56 -4.62
N ALA A 100 8.88 10.93 -5.18
CA ALA A 100 9.85 9.99 -5.70
C ALA A 100 10.40 9.06 -4.59
N LEU A 101 10.65 9.60 -3.40
CA LEU A 101 11.08 8.83 -2.22
C LEU A 101 9.99 7.88 -1.71
N GLU A 102 8.73 8.32 -1.60
CA GLU A 102 7.62 7.45 -1.22
C GLU A 102 7.44 6.29 -2.21
N HIS A 103 7.49 6.58 -3.52
CA HIS A 103 7.45 5.56 -4.57
C HIS A 103 8.63 4.58 -4.47
N ALA A 104 9.84 5.05 -4.15
CA ALA A 104 11.01 4.20 -3.98
C ALA A 104 10.89 3.26 -2.77
N LEU A 105 10.44 3.76 -1.61
CA LEU A 105 10.13 2.92 -0.45
C LEU A 105 9.02 1.90 -0.75
N MET A 106 8.02 2.29 -1.53
CA MET A 106 6.92 1.43 -1.95
C MET A 106 7.39 0.29 -2.88
N VAL A 107 8.31 0.58 -3.81
CA VAL A 107 9.01 -0.43 -4.64
C VAL A 107 9.82 -1.38 -3.78
N LEU A 108 10.61 -0.83 -2.85
CA LEU A 108 11.51 -1.58 -1.98
C LEU A 108 10.73 -2.53 -1.04
N TYR A 109 9.64 -2.03 -0.44
CA TYR A 109 8.77 -2.81 0.44
C TYR A 109 8.02 -3.92 -0.33
N ASN A 110 7.48 -3.62 -1.53
CA ASN A 110 6.83 -4.61 -2.38
C ASN A 110 7.79 -5.76 -2.75
N ALA A 111 9.06 -5.44 -3.03
CA ALA A 111 10.08 -6.43 -3.34
C ALA A 111 10.42 -7.31 -2.12
N LEU A 112 10.63 -6.71 -0.94
CA LEU A 112 10.88 -7.40 0.33
C LEU A 112 9.77 -8.42 0.66
N ILE A 113 8.50 -7.99 0.66
CA ILE A 113 7.39 -8.87 1.03
C ILE A 113 7.12 -9.96 -0.01
N THR A 114 7.39 -9.68 -1.29
CA THR A 114 7.25 -10.65 -2.37
C THR A 114 8.34 -11.71 -2.32
N GLN A 115 9.59 -11.31 -2.06
CA GLN A 115 10.69 -12.26 -1.98
C GLN A 115 10.45 -13.31 -0.89
N ARG A 116 9.99 -12.84 0.29
CA ARG A 116 9.71 -13.61 1.50
C ARG A 116 8.39 -14.42 1.46
N GLU A 117 7.63 -14.35 0.37
CA GLU A 117 6.26 -14.91 0.26
C GLU A 117 5.29 -14.48 1.39
N TRP A 118 5.53 -13.31 2.01
CA TRP A 118 4.77 -12.85 3.18
C TRP A 118 3.38 -12.32 2.78
N GLY A 119 3.30 -11.59 1.67
CA GLY A 119 2.16 -10.76 1.31
C GLY A 119 2.26 -10.05 -0.02
N LEU A 120 1.24 -9.22 -0.31
CA LEU A 120 1.03 -8.48 -1.54
C LEU A 120 0.80 -6.99 -1.24
N LEU A 121 1.28 -6.11 -2.11
CA LEU A 121 0.88 -4.70 -2.15
C LEU A 121 -0.08 -4.48 -3.32
N VAL A 122 -1.33 -4.16 -3.04
CA VAL A 122 -2.39 -4.07 -4.05
C VAL A 122 -3.00 -2.67 -4.12
N ARG A 123 -3.33 -2.24 -5.34
CA ARG A 123 -4.08 -1.03 -5.65
C ARG A 123 -5.54 -1.24 -5.26
N ALA A 124 -5.86 -0.91 -4.02
CA ALA A 124 -7.19 -1.03 -3.46
C ALA A 124 -7.32 -0.09 -2.26
N SER A 125 -8.49 0.53 -2.13
CA SER A 125 -8.88 1.15 -0.88
C SER A 125 -9.40 0.07 0.08
N SER A 126 -9.30 0.29 1.39
CA SER A 126 -9.69 -0.72 2.39
C SER A 126 -10.22 -0.12 3.68
N VAL A 127 -11.36 -0.66 4.14
CA VAL A 127 -12.15 -0.14 5.26
C VAL A 127 -12.42 -1.26 6.26
N ALA A 128 -12.15 -1.02 7.54
CA ALA A 128 -12.47 -1.94 8.62
C ALA A 128 -13.84 -1.63 9.25
N GLU A 129 -14.69 -2.66 9.36
CA GLU A 129 -16.01 -2.60 9.98
C GLU A 129 -16.18 -3.79 10.94
N GLY A 130 -16.43 -3.50 12.22
CA GLY A 130 -16.46 -4.52 13.27
C GLY A 130 -15.10 -5.21 13.44
N ASN A 131 -15.03 -6.51 13.14
CA ASN A 131 -13.83 -7.35 13.28
C ASN A 131 -13.16 -7.74 11.95
N LYS A 132 -13.64 -7.19 10.82
CA LYS A 132 -13.16 -7.51 9.47
C LYS A 132 -12.90 -6.25 8.67
N ALA A 133 -12.17 -6.38 7.58
CA ALA A 133 -12.02 -5.32 6.58
C ALA A 133 -12.42 -5.78 5.18
N SER A 134 -13.03 -4.86 4.44
CA SER A 134 -13.36 -5.02 3.01
C SER A 134 -12.31 -4.29 2.18
N LEU A 135 -11.88 -4.89 1.08
CA LEU A 135 -11.08 -4.21 0.05
C LEU A 135 -11.94 -3.85 -1.14
N PHE A 136 -11.71 -2.66 -1.69
CA PHE A 136 -12.39 -2.15 -2.87
C PHE A 136 -11.34 -1.78 -3.92
N MET A 137 -11.43 -2.43 -5.08
CA MET A 137 -10.58 -2.17 -6.23
C MET A 137 -11.42 -1.52 -7.33
N LEU A 138 -10.87 -0.47 -7.94
CA LEU A 138 -11.40 0.12 -9.14
C LEU A 138 -10.82 -0.60 -10.37
N PRO A 139 -11.53 -0.66 -11.51
CA PRO A 139 -11.00 -1.20 -12.75
C PRO A 139 -9.66 -0.55 -13.12
N ALA A 140 -8.71 -1.34 -13.64
CA ALA A 140 -7.32 -0.91 -13.86
C ALA A 140 -7.18 0.22 -14.92
N ASP A 141 -8.21 0.45 -15.72
CA ASP A 141 -8.38 1.54 -16.68
C ASP A 141 -8.89 2.85 -16.04
N HIS A 142 -9.31 2.84 -14.77
CA HIS A 142 -9.77 4.05 -14.07
C HIS A 142 -8.59 4.82 -13.43
N PRO A 143 -8.35 6.11 -13.79
CA PRO A 143 -7.16 6.86 -13.32
C PRO A 143 -7.20 7.37 -11.87
N ASP A 144 -8.31 7.22 -11.14
CA ASP A 144 -8.42 7.56 -9.72
C ASP A 144 -8.41 6.28 -8.89
N THR A 145 -7.59 6.22 -7.85
CA THR A 145 -7.71 5.27 -6.73
C THR A 145 -8.62 5.78 -5.60
N LYS A 146 -8.89 7.10 -5.60
CA LYS A 146 -9.49 7.92 -4.53
C LYS A 146 -10.96 7.63 -4.18
N ARG A 147 -11.46 6.41 -4.36
CA ARG A 147 -12.89 6.10 -4.28
C ARG A 147 -13.15 5.05 -3.21
N LEU A 148 -13.56 5.55 -2.06
CA LEU A 148 -14.11 4.78 -0.96
C LEU A 148 -15.64 4.81 -1.10
N PRO A 149 -16.35 3.67 -0.94
CA PRO A 149 -17.79 3.71 -0.72
C PRO A 149 -18.10 4.45 0.59
N GLN A 150 -19.27 5.08 0.71
CA GLN A 150 -19.73 5.61 1.99
C GLN A 150 -19.85 4.48 3.02
N GLN A 151 -18.88 4.37 3.93
CA GLN A 151 -18.87 3.39 5.02
C GLN A 151 -18.38 4.03 6.32
N SER A 152 -19.06 3.73 7.42
CA SER A 152 -18.76 4.21 8.79
C SER A 152 -17.62 3.43 9.46
N GLY A 153 -16.60 3.04 8.70
CA GLY A 153 -15.49 2.19 9.14
C GLY A 153 -14.14 2.90 9.19
N ALA A 154 -13.14 2.27 9.80
CA ALA A 154 -11.79 2.82 9.89
C ALA A 154 -11.03 2.62 8.55
N LEU A 155 -10.54 3.71 7.97
CA LEU A 155 -9.78 3.72 6.72
C LEU A 155 -8.36 3.17 6.93
N LEU A 156 -8.07 1.99 6.39
CA LEU A 156 -6.76 1.35 6.47
C LEU A 156 -5.83 1.74 5.30
N ALA A 157 -6.37 1.88 4.09
CA ALA A 157 -5.64 2.38 2.92
C ALA A 157 -6.61 3.03 1.92
N ASP A 158 -6.16 4.06 1.22
CA ASP A 158 -6.89 4.77 0.15
C ASP A 158 -6.38 4.39 -1.25
N GLU A 159 -5.07 4.18 -1.42
CA GLU A 159 -4.45 3.72 -2.67
C GLU A 159 -3.85 2.31 -2.58
N ALA A 160 -3.03 2.05 -1.56
CA ALA A 160 -2.10 0.93 -1.54
C ALA A 160 -2.30 0.05 -0.30
N ALA A 161 -3.17 -0.96 -0.40
CA ALA A 161 -3.43 -1.89 0.70
C ALA A 161 -2.31 -2.93 0.86
N VAL A 162 -1.79 -3.05 2.08
CA VAL A 162 -0.80 -4.07 2.46
C VAL A 162 -1.54 -5.32 2.94
N LEU A 163 -1.43 -6.40 2.17
CA LEU A 163 -2.05 -7.70 2.48
C LEU A 163 -1.00 -8.72 2.92
N LYS A 164 -1.13 -9.28 4.12
CA LYS A 164 -0.46 -10.53 4.49
C LYS A 164 -1.27 -11.72 3.98
N VAL A 165 -0.59 -12.68 3.33
CA VAL A 165 -1.18 -13.95 2.86
C VAL A 165 -0.50 -15.19 3.46
N SER A 166 0.61 -14.98 4.17
CA SER A 166 1.30 -15.98 4.99
C SER A 166 0.59 -16.20 6.34
N GLY A 167 0.78 -17.38 6.94
CA GLY A 167 0.17 -17.73 8.23
C GLY A 167 -1.26 -18.29 8.16
N GLY A 168 -1.82 -18.50 6.97
CA GLY A 168 -3.07 -19.26 6.77
C GLY A 168 -4.38 -18.48 6.81
N GLN A 169 -4.33 -17.22 7.27
CA GLN A 169 -5.38 -16.20 7.12
C GLN A 169 -4.89 -15.10 6.17
N VAL A 170 -5.81 -14.36 5.55
CA VAL A 170 -5.49 -13.13 4.80
C VAL A 170 -5.84 -11.93 5.67
N ARG A 171 -4.88 -11.05 5.91
CA ARG A 171 -5.03 -9.89 6.80
C ARG A 171 -4.57 -8.63 6.11
N VAL A 172 -5.32 -7.55 6.24
CA VAL A 172 -4.94 -6.21 5.76
C VAL A 172 -4.40 -5.38 6.91
N PHE A 173 -3.47 -4.47 6.62
CA PHE A 173 -2.84 -3.58 7.59
C PHE A 173 -3.09 -2.11 7.23
N ASN A 174 -3.08 -1.24 8.24
CA ASN A 174 -3.12 0.19 8.06
C ASN A 174 -1.86 0.70 7.31
N SER A 175 -2.01 1.07 6.04
CA SER A 175 -0.90 1.35 5.12
C SER A 175 -0.38 2.79 5.24
N PRO A 176 0.95 3.01 5.23
CA PRO A 176 1.53 4.35 5.17
C PRO A 176 1.39 5.01 3.79
N PHE A 177 1.38 4.20 2.73
CA PHE A 177 1.38 4.65 1.34
C PHE A 177 -0.01 5.19 0.96
N ARG A 178 -0.15 6.53 0.91
CA ARG A 178 -1.47 7.19 0.93
C ARG A 178 -1.50 8.53 0.20
N GLN A 179 -2.60 8.86 -0.46
CA GLN A 179 -2.71 10.07 -1.30
C GLN A 179 -3.03 11.37 -0.53
N GLY A 180 -2.70 11.43 0.77
CA GLY A 180 -2.71 12.66 1.57
C GLY A 180 -3.21 12.51 3.01
N ILE A 181 -4.04 11.51 3.31
CA ILE A 181 -4.58 11.31 4.68
C ILE A 181 -3.56 10.55 5.52
N CYS A 182 -2.69 11.29 6.22
CA CYS A 182 -1.67 10.72 7.11
C CYS A 182 -2.29 9.79 8.18
N ARG A 183 -1.63 8.66 8.47
CA ARG A 183 -2.04 7.76 9.57
C ARG A 183 -1.88 8.47 10.92
N GLN A 184 -2.73 8.14 11.87
CA GLN A 184 -2.48 8.52 13.27
C GLN A 184 -1.48 7.53 13.91
N PRO A 185 -0.54 7.98 14.75
CA PRO A 185 0.47 7.11 15.35
C PRO A 185 -0.09 5.95 16.19
N GLN A 186 -1.24 6.12 16.84
CA GLN A 186 -1.91 5.04 17.57
C GLN A 186 -2.48 3.93 16.68
N ASP A 187 -2.72 4.22 15.39
CA ASP A 187 -3.41 3.31 14.47
C ASP A 187 -2.44 2.42 13.65
N ILE A 188 -1.12 2.56 13.82
CA ILE A 188 -0.12 1.91 12.96
C ILE A 188 -0.15 0.38 13.03
N HIS A 189 -0.58 -0.17 14.16
CA HIS A 189 -0.70 -1.62 14.38
C HIS A 189 -2.11 -2.15 14.06
N LEU A 190 -3.03 -1.33 13.53
CA LEU A 190 -4.35 -1.80 13.13
C LEU A 190 -4.23 -2.79 11.96
N THR A 191 -4.72 -4.01 12.20
CA THR A 191 -4.79 -5.07 11.21
C THR A 191 -6.02 -5.93 11.42
N TYR A 192 -6.71 -6.22 10.32
CA TYR A 192 -8.00 -6.89 10.30
C TYR A 192 -7.98 -8.07 9.34
N ASP A 193 -8.73 -9.10 9.67
CA ASP A 193 -8.96 -10.22 8.77
C ASP A 193 -9.81 -9.75 7.58
N VAL A 194 -9.42 -10.12 6.37
CA VAL A 194 -10.13 -9.67 5.17
C VAL A 194 -11.45 -10.43 5.04
N GLY A 195 -12.55 -9.69 5.08
CA GLY A 195 -13.90 -10.23 5.01
C GLY A 195 -14.35 -10.54 3.58
N ALA A 196 -14.01 -9.66 2.64
CA ALA A 196 -14.32 -9.77 1.21
C ALA A 196 -13.43 -8.83 0.38
N TYR A 197 -13.34 -9.12 -0.92
CA TYR A 197 -12.70 -8.26 -1.91
C TYR A 197 -13.71 -7.90 -3.01
N TYR A 198 -13.87 -6.62 -3.31
CA TYR A 198 -14.87 -6.09 -4.23
C TYR A 198 -14.22 -5.38 -5.41
N LEU A 199 -14.43 -5.86 -6.63
CA LEU A 199 -14.15 -5.14 -7.87
C LEU A 199 -15.35 -4.23 -8.19
N GLN A 200 -15.17 -2.91 -8.08
CA GLN A 200 -16.24 -1.94 -8.29
C GLN A 200 -16.59 -1.79 -9.79
N ARG A 201 -17.89 -1.73 -10.09
CA ARG A 201 -18.47 -1.59 -11.43
C ARG A 201 -19.60 -0.56 -11.42
N THR A 202 -19.66 0.31 -12.43
CA THR A 202 -20.75 1.28 -12.56
C THR A 202 -22.00 0.63 -13.16
N ALA A 203 -23.14 0.71 -12.46
CA ALA A 203 -24.45 0.24 -12.90
C ALA A 203 -25.60 0.99 -12.18
N PRO A 204 -26.82 1.09 -12.76
CA PRO A 204 -27.92 1.84 -12.15
C PRO A 204 -28.49 1.29 -10.83
N LEU A 205 -28.17 0.05 -10.44
CA LEU A 205 -28.76 -0.63 -9.29
C LEU A 205 -27.72 -1.40 -8.47
N HIS A 206 -27.82 -1.28 -7.14
CA HIS A 206 -26.96 -1.95 -6.19
C HIS A 206 -27.14 -3.47 -6.18
N HIS A 207 -26.09 -4.20 -6.53
CA HIS A 207 -26.00 -5.65 -6.38
C HIS A 207 -24.53 -6.09 -6.37
N HIS A 208 -24.27 -7.35 -6.01
CA HIS A 208 -22.95 -7.96 -6.18
C HIS A 208 -23.08 -9.39 -6.72
N SER A 209 -22.11 -9.81 -7.53
CA SER A 209 -22.01 -11.18 -8.05
C SER A 209 -20.73 -11.85 -7.54
N PRO A 210 -20.74 -13.14 -7.17
CA PRO A 210 -19.52 -13.86 -6.80
C PRO A 210 -18.66 -14.10 -8.04
N MET A 211 -17.36 -13.81 -7.94
CA MET A 211 -16.40 -14.07 -9.01
C MET A 211 -15.99 -15.56 -9.05
N SER A 212 -15.59 -16.05 -10.22
CA SER A 212 -14.90 -17.34 -10.28
C SER A 212 -13.51 -17.21 -9.65
N ARG A 213 -12.97 -18.30 -9.09
CA ARG A 213 -11.62 -18.33 -8.51
C ARG A 213 -10.53 -17.97 -9.54
N THR A 214 -10.73 -18.31 -10.81
CA THR A 214 -9.81 -17.95 -11.90
C THR A 214 -9.80 -16.44 -12.12
N ASP A 215 -10.99 -15.83 -12.23
CA ASP A 215 -11.12 -14.39 -12.44
C ASP A 215 -10.63 -13.60 -11.23
N ALA A 216 -10.93 -14.07 -10.02
CA ALA A 216 -10.43 -13.50 -8.77
C ALA A 216 -8.88 -13.47 -8.71
N VAL A 217 -8.20 -14.55 -9.15
CA VAL A 217 -6.72 -14.56 -9.24
C VAL A 217 -6.23 -13.58 -10.29
N LEU A 218 -6.88 -13.51 -11.45
CA LEU A 218 -6.49 -12.58 -12.53
C LEU A 218 -6.70 -11.11 -12.13
N GLN A 219 -7.79 -10.78 -11.44
CA GLN A 219 -8.05 -9.42 -10.96
C GLN A 219 -7.13 -9.05 -9.78
N LEU A 220 -6.92 -9.94 -8.82
CA LEU A 220 -5.96 -9.69 -7.74
C LEU A 220 -4.54 -9.48 -8.28
N HIS A 221 -4.15 -10.23 -9.32
CA HIS A 221 -2.87 -10.06 -10.01
C HIS A 221 -2.82 -8.78 -10.88
N SER A 222 -3.93 -8.34 -11.48
CA SER A 222 -3.98 -7.07 -12.22
C SER A 222 -3.91 -5.85 -11.29
N SER A 223 -4.39 -5.99 -10.04
CA SER A 223 -4.33 -4.96 -9.00
C SER A 223 -2.98 -4.87 -8.27
N LEU A 224 -2.00 -5.71 -8.56
CA LEU A 224 -0.65 -5.59 -7.98
C LEU A 224 -0.11 -4.19 -8.29
N LEU A 225 0.13 -3.38 -7.25
CA LEU A 225 0.42 -1.97 -7.41
C LEU A 225 1.72 -1.73 -8.19
N LEU A 226 2.65 -2.67 -8.04
CA LEU A 226 3.94 -2.72 -8.71
C LEU A 226 4.19 -4.15 -9.21
N LYS A 227 4.74 -4.28 -10.42
CA LYS A 227 5.18 -5.57 -10.93
C LYS A 227 6.35 -6.10 -10.09
N PRO A 228 6.52 -7.43 -9.97
CA PRO A 228 7.72 -8.01 -9.38
C PRO A 228 8.97 -7.46 -10.09
N LEU A 229 10.02 -7.16 -9.33
CA LEU A 229 11.29 -6.75 -9.91
C LEU A 229 11.92 -7.95 -10.63
N ASP A 230 12.16 -9.03 -9.89
CA ASP A 230 12.79 -10.24 -10.43
C ASP A 230 11.77 -11.10 -11.22
N PRO A 231 12.12 -11.61 -12.42
CA PRO A 231 11.26 -12.53 -13.16
C PRO A 231 10.80 -13.75 -12.35
N SER A 232 11.65 -14.29 -11.47
CA SER A 232 11.34 -15.45 -10.62
C SER A 232 10.32 -15.15 -9.51
N ASP A 233 10.23 -13.88 -9.06
CA ASP A 233 9.23 -13.47 -8.09
C ASP A 233 7.80 -13.53 -8.66
N THR A 234 7.62 -13.43 -10.00
CA THR A 234 6.32 -13.58 -10.67
C THR A 234 5.56 -14.85 -10.26
N SER A 235 6.28 -15.98 -10.14
CA SER A 235 5.70 -17.25 -9.71
C SER A 235 5.25 -17.21 -8.24
N LYS A 236 6.01 -16.52 -7.37
CA LYS A 236 5.62 -16.29 -5.97
C LYS A 236 4.37 -15.43 -5.89
N THR A 237 4.31 -14.34 -6.65
CA THR A 237 3.16 -13.43 -6.61
C THR A 237 1.88 -14.11 -7.11
N ILE A 238 1.95 -14.90 -8.19
CA ILE A 238 0.82 -15.73 -8.65
C ILE A 238 0.41 -16.77 -7.59
N ALA A 239 1.37 -17.42 -6.93
CA ALA A 239 1.08 -18.35 -5.84
C ALA A 239 0.43 -17.66 -4.63
N MET A 240 0.87 -16.44 -4.29
CA MET A 240 0.27 -15.59 -3.25
C MET A 240 -1.14 -15.11 -3.60
N CYS A 241 -1.39 -14.73 -4.86
CA CYS A 241 -2.75 -14.40 -5.32
C CYS A 241 -3.69 -15.60 -5.14
N ARG A 242 -3.24 -16.82 -5.49
CA ARG A 242 -3.99 -18.06 -5.24
C ARG A 242 -4.23 -18.30 -3.73
N LYS A 243 -3.17 -18.23 -2.90
CA LYS A 243 -3.27 -18.34 -1.43
C LYS A 243 -4.33 -17.39 -0.85
N ALA A 244 -4.47 -16.18 -1.41
CA ALA A 244 -5.49 -15.22 -1.00
C ALA A 244 -6.92 -15.61 -1.47
N THR A 245 -7.12 -15.89 -2.76
CA THR A 245 -8.44 -16.28 -3.32
C THR A 245 -9.00 -17.58 -2.74
N ASP A 246 -8.16 -18.39 -2.10
CA ASP A 246 -8.55 -19.62 -1.41
C ASP A 246 -9.10 -19.38 0.00
N LYS A 247 -9.05 -18.13 0.49
CA LYS A 247 -9.36 -17.74 1.87
C LYS A 247 -10.40 -16.63 1.99
N ILE A 248 -10.52 -15.76 0.99
CA ILE A 248 -11.46 -14.64 1.01
C ILE A 248 -12.39 -14.69 -0.21
N PRO A 249 -13.68 -14.33 -0.07
CA PRO A 249 -14.59 -14.25 -1.19
C PRO A 249 -14.30 -13.01 -2.05
N PHE A 250 -14.39 -13.18 -3.36
CA PHE A 250 -14.26 -12.11 -4.35
C PHE A 250 -15.62 -11.86 -5.02
N TYR A 251 -15.96 -10.59 -5.20
CA TYR A 251 -17.20 -10.16 -5.83
C TYR A 251 -16.96 -9.04 -6.83
N GLU A 252 -17.78 -8.99 -7.89
CA GLU A 252 -18.02 -7.72 -8.59
C GLU A 252 -19.11 -6.96 -7.84
N LEU A 253 -18.86 -5.70 -7.49
CA LEU A 253 -19.78 -4.81 -6.78
C LEU A 253 -20.32 -3.76 -7.75
N TYR A 254 -21.60 -3.85 -8.06
CA TYR A 254 -22.28 -2.94 -8.97
C TYR A 254 -23.01 -1.84 -8.21
N ALA A 255 -22.74 -0.58 -8.55
CA ALA A 255 -23.30 0.63 -7.96
C ALA A 255 -23.25 1.80 -8.96
N PRO A 256 -23.99 2.92 -8.81
CA PRO A 256 -24.03 4.01 -9.81
C PRO A 256 -22.76 4.91 -9.80
N THR A 257 -22.93 6.23 -10.03
CA THR A 257 -22.05 7.40 -9.52
C THR A 257 -22.18 8.53 -6.71
N ASP A 258 -23.13 9.33 -6.12
CA ASP A 258 -24.12 9.05 -5.03
C ASP A 258 -24.03 7.76 -4.18
N TRP A 259 -23.00 6.91 -4.34
CA TRP A 259 -22.71 5.76 -3.49
C TRP A 259 -21.22 5.37 -3.39
N LEU A 260 -20.40 5.58 -4.44
CA LEU A 260 -18.93 5.33 -4.39
C LEU A 260 -18.06 6.59 -4.65
N TRP A 261 -18.63 7.79 -4.89
CA TRP A 261 -17.92 8.94 -5.51
C TRP A 261 -18.26 10.30 -4.82
N GLU A 262 -18.69 10.31 -3.55
CA GLU A 262 -18.97 11.56 -2.82
C GLU A 262 -17.68 12.38 -2.55
N ARG A 263 -17.79 13.70 -2.75
CA ARG A 263 -16.76 14.67 -2.41
C ARG A 263 -17.09 15.29 -1.05
N ASP A 264 -16.22 15.09 -0.06
CA ASP A 264 -15.68 16.20 0.75
C ASP A 264 -14.66 15.70 1.79
N VAL A 265 -13.37 15.96 1.53
CA VAL A 265 -12.30 15.95 2.55
C VAL A 265 -11.46 17.23 2.43
N VAL A 266 -12.15 18.37 2.51
CA VAL A 266 -11.54 19.66 2.86
C VAL A 266 -12.39 20.26 3.98
N GLY A 267 -11.80 20.40 5.17
CA GLY A 267 -12.56 20.78 6.36
C GLY A 267 -13.08 22.22 6.32
N THR A 268 -14.40 22.37 6.35
CA THR A 268 -15.07 23.60 6.80
C THR A 268 -16.17 23.23 7.79
N ALA A 269 -16.38 24.06 8.82
CA ALA A 269 -17.34 23.77 9.87
C ALA A 269 -18.77 24.13 9.43
N GLY A 270 -19.70 23.16 9.47
CA GLY A 270 -21.08 23.39 9.04
C GLY A 270 -22.05 22.23 9.28
N MET A 271 -22.60 22.13 10.49
CA MET A 271 -23.88 21.45 10.73
C MET A 271 -24.99 22.12 9.88
N PRO A 272 -25.95 21.37 9.32
CA PRO A 272 -26.99 20.81 10.19
C PRO A 272 -27.47 19.39 9.85
N SER A 273 -27.76 18.62 10.90
CA SER A 273 -28.51 17.36 10.81
C SER A 273 -29.91 17.55 10.24
N LYS A 274 -30.35 16.66 9.34
CA LYS A 274 -31.78 16.41 9.08
C LYS A 274 -32.17 15.02 9.57
N ARG A 275 -33.20 14.97 10.41
CA ARG A 275 -33.85 13.71 10.83
C ARG A 275 -34.62 13.14 9.65
N LEU A 276 -34.46 11.86 9.36
CA LEU A 276 -35.49 11.12 8.64
C LEU A 276 -36.64 10.85 9.61
N GLN A 277 -37.84 11.30 9.27
CA GLN A 277 -39.08 10.89 9.94
C GLN A 277 -39.67 9.69 9.20
N HIS A 278 -40.46 8.88 9.90
CA HIS A 278 -41.15 7.74 9.30
C HIS A 278 -42.20 8.16 8.26
N GLY A 279 -42.33 7.34 7.22
CA GLY A 279 -43.48 7.19 6.34
C GLY A 279 -43.64 5.71 6.03
#